data_AF-A0A1Q5XTV0-F1
#
_entry.id   AF-A0A1Q5XTV0-F1
#
_cell.length_a   1.000
_cell.length_b   1.000
_cell.length_c   1.000
_cell.angle_alpha   90.00
_cell.angle_beta   90.00
_cell.angle_gamma   90.00
#
_symmetry.space_group_name_H-M   'P 1'
#
loop_
_entity.id
_entity.type
_entity.pdbx_description
1 polymer ?
#
loop_
_entity_poly.entity_id
_entity_poly.type
_entity_poly.pdbx_seq_one_letter_code
_entity_poly.pdbx_strand_id
1 'polypeptide(L)'
;MSWEPLGYMSFSTIEAISVYCLIMSLFRFKFQNYLWQALFMVLLINLQSYIMRNEFSLSYLVPLITILLYAFFFKVVVKIPLIWSVVVTVLGYVAYAFLQTGLAKLLFGSISAAQGDISNGYLLQFASGFITILLSIWLYKIGWGFKFDFERLRFKFEDVLMILLIAIFLVFVSVVFYYNDLFVNILFFAAVMIFLLYYAVRKEAEEDID
;
A
#
# COMPACT_ATOMS: atom_id res chain seq x y z
N MET A 1 20.38 -19.62 -10.86
CA MET A 1 19.68 -18.70 -9.95
C MET A 1 18.95 -17.69 -10.81
N SER A 2 17.62 -17.71 -10.83
CA SER A 2 16.84 -16.66 -11.49
C SER A 2 17.00 -15.37 -10.66
N TRP A 3 17.39 -14.27 -11.31
CA TRP A 3 17.47 -12.94 -10.69
C TRP A 3 16.09 -12.25 -10.60
N GLU A 4 15.04 -12.94 -11.05
CA GLU A 4 13.67 -12.45 -11.11
C GLU A 4 13.09 -12.00 -9.76
N PRO A 5 13.29 -12.71 -8.63
CA PRO A 5 12.77 -12.24 -7.34
C PRO A 5 13.40 -10.92 -6.92
N LEU A 6 14.71 -10.75 -7.13
CA LEU A 6 15.44 -9.52 -6.78
C LEU A 6 15.02 -8.34 -7.66
N GLY A 7 14.84 -8.58 -8.96
CA GLY A 7 14.29 -7.60 -9.89
C GLY A 7 12.89 -7.16 -9.46
N TYR A 8 11.99 -8.12 -9.27
CA TYR A 8 10.61 -7.86 -8.86
C TYR A 8 10.53 -7.03 -7.58
N MET A 9 11.29 -7.43 -6.54
CA MET A 9 11.28 -6.72 -5.26
C MET A 9 11.79 -5.29 -5.41
N SER A 10 12.80 -5.05 -6.24
CA SER A 10 13.36 -3.71 -6.44
C SER A 10 12.39 -2.78 -7.17
N PHE A 11 11.85 -3.22 -8.31
CA PHE A 11 10.93 -2.41 -9.12
C PHE A 11 9.58 -2.20 -8.42
N SER A 12 9.05 -3.25 -7.79
CA SER A 12 7.80 -3.14 -7.01
C SER A 12 7.97 -2.24 -5.78
N THR A 13 9.18 -2.15 -5.20
CA THR A 13 9.45 -1.22 -4.09
C THR A 13 9.37 0.23 -4.55
N ILE A 14 9.92 0.55 -5.72
CA ILE A 14 9.83 1.89 -6.31
C ILE A 14 8.37 2.26 -6.59
N GLU A 15 7.61 1.34 -7.21
CA GLU A 15 6.18 1.50 -7.46
C GLU A 15 5.41 1.74 -6.15
N ALA A 16 5.54 0.87 -5.16
CA ALA A 16 4.78 0.97 -3.92
C ALA A 16 5.15 2.22 -3.10
N ILE A 17 6.43 2.58 -3.02
CA ILE A 17 6.86 3.86 -2.39
C ILE A 17 6.27 5.05 -3.14
N SER A 18 6.19 5.00 -4.47
CA SER A 18 5.61 6.10 -5.25
C SER A 18 4.14 6.33 -4.91
N VAL A 19 3.37 5.25 -4.74
CA VAL A 19 1.96 5.30 -4.32
C VAL A 19 1.86 5.87 -2.90
N TYR A 20 2.71 5.43 -1.98
CA TYR A 20 2.79 5.99 -0.63
C TYR A 20 3.08 7.51 -0.65
N CYS A 21 4.08 7.94 -1.42
CA CYS A 21 4.42 9.36 -1.57
C CYS A 21 3.26 10.16 -2.14
N LEU A 22 2.53 9.61 -3.10
CA LEU A 22 1.36 10.25 -3.71
C LEU A 22 0.25 10.43 -2.68
N ILE A 23 -0.10 9.38 -1.95
CA ILE A 23 -1.13 9.42 -0.91
C ILE A 23 -0.77 10.43 0.19
N MET A 24 0.48 10.42 0.67
CA MET A 24 0.96 11.40 1.66
C MET A 24 0.88 12.83 1.13
N SER A 25 1.22 13.05 -0.14
CA SER A 25 1.16 14.37 -0.77
C SER A 25 -0.29 14.85 -0.95
N LEU A 26 -1.22 13.94 -1.28
CA LEU A 26 -2.65 14.25 -1.34
C LEU A 26 -3.21 14.72 0.00
N PHE A 27 -2.68 14.23 1.12
CA PHE A 27 -3.01 14.71 2.46
C PHE A 27 -2.16 15.90 2.93
N ARG A 28 -1.23 16.39 2.11
CA ARG A 28 -0.25 17.42 2.48
C ARG A 28 0.63 17.03 3.67
N PHE A 29 0.82 15.73 3.90
CA PHE A 29 1.75 15.24 4.90
C PHE A 29 3.17 15.12 4.33
N LYS A 30 4.17 15.35 5.18
CA LYS A 30 5.56 15.08 4.84
C LYS A 30 5.79 13.57 4.82
N PHE A 31 5.92 12.99 3.62
CA PHE A 31 6.18 11.55 3.45
C PHE A 31 7.45 11.05 4.16
N GLN A 32 8.41 11.95 4.43
CA GLN A 32 9.67 11.65 5.10
C GLN A 32 9.48 11.18 6.54
N ASN A 33 8.42 11.63 7.23
CA ASN A 33 8.22 11.35 8.66
C ASN A 33 7.95 9.87 8.95
N TYR A 34 7.32 9.16 8.02
CA TYR A 34 6.93 7.75 8.16
C TYR A 34 7.61 6.84 7.13
N LEU A 35 8.68 7.31 6.49
CA LEU A 35 9.31 6.60 5.38
C LEU A 35 9.85 5.23 5.81
N TRP A 36 10.43 5.13 7.01
CA TRP A 36 10.97 3.86 7.51
C TRP A 36 9.87 2.81 7.74
N GLN A 37 8.76 3.24 8.34
CA GLN A 37 7.59 2.39 8.58
C GLN A 37 6.93 2.00 7.25
N ALA A 38 6.85 2.94 6.30
CA ALA A 38 6.33 2.69 4.97
C ALA A 38 7.21 1.70 4.19
N LEU A 39 8.54 1.80 4.27
CA LEU A 39 9.47 0.86 3.63
C LEU A 39 9.26 -0.57 4.13
N PHE A 40 9.11 -0.76 5.44
CA PHE A 40 8.82 -2.07 6.01
C PHE A 40 7.48 -2.62 5.47
N MET A 41 6.43 -1.78 5.46
CA MET A 41 5.12 -2.16 4.95
C MET A 41 5.16 -2.51 3.45
N VAL A 42 5.89 -1.73 2.66
CA VAL A 42 6.09 -1.95 1.22
C VAL A 42 6.80 -3.27 0.97
N LEU A 43 7.85 -3.58 1.74
CA LEU A 43 8.56 -4.84 1.61
C LEU A 43 7.63 -6.04 1.86
N LEU A 44 6.80 -5.95 2.90
CA LEU A 44 5.77 -6.94 3.18
C LEU A 44 4.80 -7.06 2.00
N ILE A 45 4.20 -5.95 1.55
CA ILE A 45 3.25 -5.92 0.42
C ILE A 45 3.86 -6.56 -0.83
N ASN A 46 5.12 -6.26 -1.14
CA ASN A 46 5.81 -6.78 -2.32
C ASN A 46 6.04 -8.28 -2.22
N LEU A 47 6.43 -8.77 -1.04
CA LEU A 47 6.60 -10.20 -0.80
C LEU A 47 5.27 -10.95 -1.00
N GLN A 48 4.19 -10.48 -0.40
CA GLN A 48 2.86 -11.08 -0.57
C GLN A 48 2.39 -11.01 -2.03
N SER A 49 2.61 -9.87 -2.69
CA SER A 49 2.26 -9.66 -4.10
C SER A 49 3.02 -10.63 -5.01
N TYR A 50 4.33 -10.82 -4.79
CA TYR A 50 5.16 -11.76 -5.55
C TYR A 50 4.63 -13.19 -5.43
N ILE A 51 4.40 -13.64 -4.20
CA ILE A 51 3.93 -14.99 -3.90
C ILE A 51 2.56 -15.23 -4.53
N MET A 52 1.62 -14.31 -4.37
CA MET A 52 0.27 -14.46 -4.93
C MET A 52 0.25 -14.49 -6.45
N ARG A 53 1.15 -13.77 -7.12
CA ARG A 53 1.22 -13.71 -8.58
C ARG A 53 1.90 -14.93 -9.19
N ASN A 54 3.02 -15.36 -8.62
CA ASN A 54 3.87 -16.38 -9.24
C ASN A 54 3.52 -17.81 -8.79
N GLU A 55 3.14 -18.01 -7.53
CA GLU A 55 2.89 -19.35 -6.99
C GLU A 55 1.42 -19.75 -7.06
N PHE A 56 0.50 -18.77 -6.97
CA PHE A 56 -0.93 -19.07 -6.77
C PHE A 56 -1.87 -18.52 -7.84
N SER A 57 -1.36 -17.77 -8.83
CA SER A 57 -2.16 -17.15 -9.89
C SER A 57 -3.33 -16.28 -9.39
N LEU A 58 -3.25 -15.81 -8.13
CA LEU A 58 -4.24 -14.95 -7.46
C LEU A 58 -3.94 -13.45 -7.68
N SER A 59 -3.38 -13.10 -8.84
CA SER A 59 -2.96 -11.74 -9.20
C SER A 59 -4.07 -10.69 -9.10
N TYR A 60 -5.33 -11.10 -9.24
CA TYR A 60 -6.50 -10.22 -9.16
C TYR A 60 -6.83 -9.74 -7.74
N LEU A 61 -6.43 -10.50 -6.70
CA LEU A 61 -6.64 -10.11 -5.30
C LEU A 61 -5.58 -9.14 -4.77
N VAL A 62 -4.42 -9.11 -5.42
CA VAL A 62 -3.27 -8.31 -4.97
C VAL A 62 -3.64 -6.84 -4.77
N PRO A 63 -4.25 -6.12 -5.74
CA PRO A 63 -4.57 -4.70 -5.56
C PRO A 63 -5.52 -4.45 -4.38
N LEU A 64 -6.50 -5.32 -4.18
CA LEU A 64 -7.47 -5.20 -3.09
C LEU A 64 -6.79 -5.33 -1.73
N ILE A 65 -5.95 -6.36 -1.57
CA ILE A 65 -5.17 -6.58 -0.35
C ILE A 65 -4.25 -5.38 -0.11
N THR A 66 -3.55 -4.90 -1.14
CA THR A 66 -2.64 -3.76 -0.99
C THR A 66 -3.36 -2.48 -0.59
N ILE A 67 -4.53 -2.18 -1.15
CA ILE A 67 -5.35 -1.03 -0.75
C ILE A 67 -5.75 -1.12 0.72
N LEU A 68 -6.20 -2.29 1.18
CA LEU A 68 -6.58 -2.48 2.59
C LEU A 68 -5.37 -2.32 3.52
N LEU A 69 -4.24 -2.91 3.16
CA LEU A 69 -2.99 -2.81 3.90
C LEU A 69 -2.51 -1.35 4.03
N TYR A 70 -2.57 -0.56 2.95
CA TYR A 70 -2.26 0.86 3.03
C TYR A 70 -3.28 1.64 3.85
N ALA A 71 -4.58 1.39 3.67
CA ALA A 71 -5.61 2.06 4.47
C ALA A 71 -5.41 1.81 5.97
N PHE A 72 -5.00 0.60 6.34
CA PHE A 72 -4.66 0.26 7.71
C PHE A 72 -3.39 0.94 8.18
N PHE A 73 -2.34 0.94 7.35
CA PHE A 73 -1.11 1.67 7.63
C PHE A 73 -1.36 3.16 7.89
N PHE A 74 -2.12 3.84 7.02
CA PHE A 74 -2.42 5.26 7.19
C PHE A 74 -3.27 5.57 8.41
N LYS A 75 -4.19 4.68 8.78
CA LYS A 75 -4.99 4.82 9.99
C LYS A 75 -4.15 4.61 11.25
N VAL A 76 -3.40 3.52 11.30
CA VAL A 76 -2.71 3.06 12.52
C VAL A 76 -1.40 3.80 12.73
N VAL A 77 -0.57 3.94 11.69
CA VAL A 77 0.78 4.52 11.80
C VAL A 77 0.76 6.03 11.61
N VAL A 78 0.02 6.51 10.60
CA VAL A 78 -0.05 7.95 10.26
C VAL A 78 -1.18 8.67 11.03
N LYS A 79 -1.99 7.93 11.79
CA LYS A 79 -3.07 8.45 12.66
C LYS A 79 -4.18 9.21 11.91
N ILE A 80 -4.45 8.85 10.65
CA ILE A 80 -5.52 9.41 9.82
C ILE A 80 -6.86 8.72 10.16
N PRO A 81 -8.01 9.42 10.24
CA PRO A 81 -9.31 8.78 10.41
C PRO A 81 -9.60 7.74 9.32
N LEU A 82 -10.25 6.64 9.69
CA LEU A 82 -10.42 5.43 8.89
C LEU A 82 -11.09 5.70 7.55
N ILE A 83 -12.18 6.47 7.56
CA ILE A 83 -12.90 6.81 6.31
C ILE A 83 -11.95 7.54 5.36
N TRP A 84 -11.16 8.49 5.88
CA TRP A 84 -10.20 9.22 5.07
C TRP A 84 -9.03 8.34 4.61
N SER A 85 -8.53 7.44 5.46
CA SER A 85 -7.44 6.55 5.10
C SER A 85 -7.84 5.64 3.93
N VAL A 86 -9.06 5.10 3.93
CA VAL A 86 -9.60 4.30 2.82
C VAL A 86 -9.81 5.16 1.58
N VAL A 87 -10.54 6.27 1.69
CA VAL A 87 -10.88 7.14 0.55
C VAL A 87 -9.62 7.60 -0.17
N VAL A 88 -8.63 8.11 0.54
CA VAL A 88 -7.43 8.66 -0.10
C VAL A 88 -6.48 7.57 -0.57
N THR A 89 -6.44 6.40 0.08
CA THR A 89 -5.71 5.25 -0.45
C THR A 89 -6.28 4.81 -1.79
N VAL A 90 -7.61 4.71 -1.90
CA VAL A 90 -8.30 4.41 -3.16
C VAL A 90 -8.02 5.48 -4.20
N LEU A 91 -8.13 6.78 -3.85
CA LEU A 91 -7.81 7.87 -4.77
C LEU A 91 -6.36 7.84 -5.26
N GLY A 92 -5.40 7.59 -4.36
CA GLY A 92 -3.99 7.46 -4.71
C GLY A 92 -3.74 6.27 -5.64
N TYR A 93 -4.36 5.13 -5.37
CA TYR A 93 -4.28 3.95 -6.24
C TYR A 93 -4.90 4.20 -7.62
N VAL A 94 -6.06 4.85 -7.68
CA VAL A 94 -6.73 5.20 -8.94
C VAL A 94 -5.88 6.19 -9.74
N ALA A 95 -5.32 7.22 -9.09
CA ALA A 95 -4.44 8.19 -9.74
C ALA A 95 -3.18 7.52 -10.29
N TYR A 96 -2.57 6.62 -9.52
CA TYR A 96 -1.43 5.83 -9.97
C TYR A 96 -1.79 4.91 -11.15
N ALA A 97 -2.90 4.17 -11.05
CA ALA A 97 -3.37 3.27 -12.11
C ALA A 97 -3.66 4.03 -13.41
N PHE A 98 -4.24 5.23 -13.32
CA PHE A 98 -4.46 6.11 -14.47
C PHE A 98 -3.14 6.52 -15.13
N LEU A 99 -2.18 6.98 -14.32
CA LEU A 99 -0.84 7.37 -14.77
C LEU A 99 -0.11 6.19 -15.42
N GLN A 100 -0.08 5.03 -14.75
CA GLN A 100 0.57 3.81 -15.25
C GLN A 100 -0.09 3.32 -16.54
N THR A 101 -1.41 3.37 -16.65
CA THR A 101 -2.13 2.99 -17.88
C THR A 101 -1.81 3.93 -19.04
N GLY A 102 -1.73 5.24 -18.76
CA GLY A 102 -1.30 6.23 -19.74
C GLY A 102 0.12 5.96 -20.24
N LEU A 103 1.05 5.69 -19.33
CA LEU A 103 2.42 5.34 -19.68
C LEU A 103 2.53 4.02 -20.43
N ALA A 104 1.73 3.02 -20.07
CA ALA A 104 1.71 1.74 -20.78
C ALA A 104 1.33 1.93 -22.25
N LYS A 105 0.32 2.76 -22.53
CA LYS A 105 -0.08 3.11 -23.91
C LYS A 105 0.97 3.96 -24.63
N LEU A 106 1.60 4.92 -23.95
CA LEU A 106 2.60 5.80 -24.56
C LEU A 106 3.91 5.07 -24.90
N LEU A 107 4.38 4.21 -24.01
CA LEU A 107 5.68 3.53 -24.14
C LEU A 107 5.58 2.23 -24.95
N PHE A 108 4.47 1.49 -24.83
CA PHE A 108 4.34 0.14 -25.41
C PHE A 108 3.14 0.00 -26.37
N GLY A 109 2.37 1.07 -26.61
CA GLY A 109 1.20 1.07 -27.49
C GLY A 109 -0.05 0.37 -26.92
N SER A 110 0.11 -0.60 -26.01
CA SER A 110 -0.98 -1.29 -25.33
C SER A 110 -0.57 -1.82 -23.96
N ILE A 111 -1.57 -2.09 -23.11
CA ILE A 111 -1.35 -2.72 -21.80
C ILE A 111 -0.82 -4.16 -21.97
N SER A 112 -1.33 -4.89 -22.97
CA SER A 112 -0.91 -6.26 -23.26
C SER A 112 0.57 -6.33 -23.68
N ALA A 113 1.04 -5.37 -24.46
CA ALA A 113 2.45 -5.30 -24.86
C ALA A 113 3.38 -4.97 -23.66
N ALA A 114 2.91 -4.14 -22.73
CA ALA A 114 3.64 -3.85 -21.50
C ALA A 114 3.72 -5.06 -20.55
N GLN A 115 2.72 -5.94 -20.59
CA GLN A 115 2.66 -7.17 -19.78
C GLN A 115 3.24 -8.41 -20.50
N GLY A 116 3.55 -8.31 -21.79
CA GLY A 116 4.01 -9.43 -22.61
C GLY A 116 5.44 -9.88 -22.32
N ASP A 117 6.24 -9.04 -21.66
CA ASP A 117 7.60 -9.35 -21.23
C ASP A 117 7.81 -8.82 -19.80
N ILE A 118 8.51 -9.61 -18.97
CA ILE A 118 8.93 -9.25 -17.62
C ILE A 118 9.74 -7.94 -17.65
N SER A 119 10.62 -7.77 -18.64
CA SER A 119 11.43 -6.56 -18.79
C SER A 119 10.57 -5.32 -19.03
N ASN A 120 9.54 -5.42 -19.89
CA ASN A 120 8.60 -4.34 -20.15
C ASN A 120 7.79 -3.99 -18.90
N GLY A 121 7.39 -5.00 -18.12
CA GLY A 121 6.74 -4.81 -16.83
C GLY A 121 7.60 -4.00 -15.87
N TYR A 122 8.86 -4.39 -15.68
CA TYR A 122 9.81 -3.66 -14.82
C TYR A 122 10.08 -2.23 -15.29
N LEU A 123 10.24 -2.04 -16.61
CA LEU A 123 10.41 -0.71 -17.18
C LEU A 123 9.18 0.18 -16.93
N LEU A 124 7.97 -0.39 -17.09
CA LEU A 124 6.74 0.31 -16.79
C LEU A 124 6.65 0.70 -15.31
N GLN A 125 6.93 -0.23 -14.39
CA GLN A 125 6.93 0.01 -12.94
C GLN A 125 7.93 1.10 -12.54
N PHE A 126 9.13 1.07 -13.12
CA PHE A 126 10.15 2.08 -12.87
C PHE A 126 9.71 3.45 -13.37
N ALA A 127 9.24 3.55 -14.62
CA ALA A 127 8.82 4.80 -15.23
C ALA A 127 7.61 5.41 -14.50
N SER A 128 6.59 4.61 -14.21
CA SER A 128 5.41 5.06 -13.47
C SER A 128 5.77 5.46 -12.04
N GLY A 129 6.60 4.68 -11.35
CA GLY A 129 7.04 4.98 -9.99
C GLY A 129 7.86 6.28 -9.92
N PHE A 130 8.83 6.44 -10.82
CA PHE A 130 9.65 7.65 -10.88
C PHE A 130 8.84 8.91 -11.16
N ILE A 131 7.97 8.87 -12.19
CA ILE A 131 7.10 10.00 -12.54
C ILE A 131 6.12 10.31 -11.39
N THR A 132 5.57 9.28 -10.75
CA THR A 132 4.65 9.46 -9.62
C THR A 132 5.35 10.12 -8.42
N ILE A 133 6.61 9.76 -8.12
CA ILE A 133 7.38 10.42 -7.06
C ILE A 133 7.59 11.90 -7.39
N LEU A 134 7.97 12.23 -8.63
CA LEU A 134 8.16 13.62 -9.05
C LEU A 134 6.85 14.41 -8.95
N LEU A 135 5.74 13.82 -9.41
CA LEU A 135 4.41 14.39 -9.30
C LEU A 135 4.03 14.62 -7.84
N SER A 136 4.30 13.67 -6.95
CA SER A 136 4.02 13.76 -5.52
C SER A 136 4.76 14.94 -4.87
N ILE A 137 6.07 15.08 -5.16
CA ILE A 137 6.88 16.19 -4.65
C ILE A 137 6.34 17.53 -5.17
N TRP A 138 5.96 17.59 -6.44
CA TRP A 138 5.40 18.79 -7.05
C TRP A 138 4.04 19.18 -6.43
N LEU A 139 3.13 18.22 -6.26
CA LEU A 139 1.83 18.41 -5.61
C LEU A 139 1.99 18.94 -4.18
N TYR A 140 2.92 18.34 -3.42
CA TYR A 140 3.23 18.77 -2.06
C TYR A 140 3.75 20.22 -2.02
N LYS A 141 4.64 20.61 -2.95
CA LYS A 141 5.20 21.98 -3.01
C LYS A 141 4.15 23.05 -3.33
N ILE A 142 3.19 22.74 -4.19
CA ILE A 142 2.07 23.65 -4.51
C ILE A 142 1.06 23.71 -3.35
N GLY A 143 1.15 22.76 -2.41
CA GLY A 143 0.15 22.60 -1.37
C GLY A 143 -1.19 22.19 -1.95
N TRP A 144 -1.19 21.48 -3.08
CA TRP A 144 -2.42 20.94 -3.67
C TRP A 144 -2.69 19.56 -3.08
N GLY A 145 -3.88 19.38 -2.56
CA GLY A 145 -4.26 18.24 -1.74
C GLY A 145 -5.44 18.60 -0.84
N PHE A 146 -5.99 17.62 -0.16
CA PHE A 146 -7.17 17.81 0.67
C PHE A 146 -6.80 18.37 2.04
N LYS A 147 -7.37 19.53 2.40
CA LYS A 147 -7.45 19.98 3.79
C LYS A 147 -8.70 19.37 4.38
N PHE A 148 -8.61 18.11 4.80
CA PHE A 148 -9.73 17.51 5.52
C PHE A 148 -9.70 17.96 6.98
N ASP A 149 -10.87 18.35 7.46
CA ASP A 149 -11.08 18.60 8.88
C ASP A 149 -11.22 17.23 9.57
N PHE A 150 -10.09 16.71 10.06
CA PHE A 150 -9.98 15.36 10.58
C PHE A 150 -10.81 15.16 11.87
N GLU A 151 -11.24 16.24 12.54
CA GLU A 151 -11.99 16.19 13.79
C GLU A 151 -13.48 15.84 13.58
N ARG A 152 -14.09 16.24 12.45
CA ARG A 152 -15.53 16.06 12.22
C ARG A 152 -15.98 14.61 11.98
N LEU A 153 -15.06 13.73 11.60
CA LEU A 153 -15.35 12.36 11.16
C LEU A 153 -14.74 11.27 12.05
N ARG A 154 -14.16 11.65 13.20
CA ARG A 154 -13.66 10.68 14.19
C ARG A 154 -14.82 10.10 14.98
N PHE A 155 -15.03 8.79 14.90
CA PHE A 155 -16.02 8.09 15.72
C PHE A 155 -15.39 7.60 17.02
N LYS A 156 -16.15 7.64 18.12
CA LYS A 156 -15.68 7.16 19.44
C LYS A 156 -15.31 5.65 19.47
N PHE A 157 -15.85 4.87 18.53
CA PHE A 157 -15.59 3.43 18.42
C PHE A 157 -14.70 3.06 17.22
N GLU A 158 -14.11 4.05 16.56
CA GLU A 158 -13.34 3.83 15.33
C GLU A 158 -12.13 2.92 15.57
N ASP A 159 -11.48 3.04 16.73
CA ASP A 159 -10.29 2.25 17.05
C ASP A 159 -10.63 0.80 17.38
N VAL A 160 -11.71 0.55 18.14
CA VAL A 160 -12.24 -0.81 18.38
C VAL A 160 -12.69 -1.47 17.08
N LEU A 161 -13.42 -0.74 16.24
CA LEU A 161 -13.86 -1.22 14.94
C LEU A 161 -12.66 -1.53 14.04
N MET A 162 -11.61 -0.71 14.10
CA MET A 162 -10.40 -0.91 13.32
C MET A 162 -9.61 -2.14 13.76
N ILE A 163 -9.40 -2.32 15.07
CA ILE A 163 -8.73 -3.51 15.60
C ILE A 163 -9.52 -4.76 15.21
N LEU A 164 -10.85 -4.73 15.33
CA LEU A 164 -11.71 -5.83 14.93
C LEU A 164 -11.62 -6.10 13.42
N LEU A 165 -11.62 -5.07 12.58
CA LEU A 165 -11.58 -5.20 11.13
C LEU A 165 -10.21 -5.70 10.66
N ILE A 166 -9.12 -5.25 11.28
CA ILE A 166 -7.77 -5.80 11.08
C ILE A 166 -7.74 -7.27 11.50
N ALA A 167 -8.22 -7.61 12.70
CA ALA A 167 -8.22 -8.99 13.19
C ALA A 167 -9.04 -9.92 12.28
N ILE A 168 -10.26 -9.53 11.93
CA ILE A 168 -11.13 -10.31 11.02
C ILE A 168 -10.47 -10.47 9.65
N PHE A 169 -9.93 -9.39 9.07
CA PHE A 169 -9.27 -9.45 7.77
C PHE A 169 -8.08 -10.42 7.80
N LEU A 170 -7.23 -10.31 8.82
CA LEU A 170 -6.04 -11.14 8.93
C LEU A 170 -6.39 -12.60 9.18
N VAL A 171 -7.39 -12.88 10.03
CA VAL A 171 -7.89 -14.25 10.27
C VAL A 171 -8.51 -14.82 9.00
N PHE A 172 -9.41 -14.08 8.35
CA PHE A 172 -10.06 -14.49 7.12
C PHE A 172 -9.04 -14.84 6.04
N VAL A 173 -8.07 -13.96 5.83
CA VAL A 173 -7.05 -14.18 4.82
C VAL A 173 -6.13 -15.34 5.21
N SER A 174 -5.77 -15.49 6.49
CA SER A 174 -5.01 -16.65 6.98
C SER A 174 -5.75 -17.96 6.77
N VAL A 175 -7.08 -18.00 6.98
CA VAL A 175 -7.91 -19.19 6.77
C VAL A 175 -7.99 -19.53 5.29
N VAL A 176 -8.30 -18.55 4.43
CA VAL A 176 -8.30 -18.74 2.96
C VAL A 176 -6.96 -19.32 2.51
N PHE A 177 -5.87 -18.84 3.08
CA PHE A 177 -4.52 -19.27 2.73
C PHE A 177 -4.10 -20.60 3.36
N TYR A 178 -4.61 -20.97 4.53
CA TYR A 178 -4.44 -22.32 5.10
C TYR A 178 -5.05 -23.39 4.18
N TYR A 179 -6.26 -23.16 3.66
CA TYR A 179 -6.91 -24.10 2.73
C TYR A 179 -6.21 -24.22 1.36
N ASN A 180 -5.25 -23.34 1.07
CA ASN A 180 -4.46 -23.37 -0.16
C ASN A 180 -3.00 -23.83 0.09
N ASP A 181 -2.66 -24.35 1.28
CA ASP A 181 -1.31 -24.76 1.71
C ASP A 181 -0.27 -23.63 1.74
N LEU A 182 -0.70 -22.40 2.07
CA LEU A 182 0.10 -21.19 1.91
C LEU A 182 0.79 -20.72 3.19
N PHE A 183 1.65 -21.57 3.75
CA PHE A 183 2.31 -21.30 5.03
C PHE A 183 3.10 -19.97 5.05
N VAL A 184 3.74 -19.61 3.94
CA VAL A 184 4.49 -18.34 3.80
C VAL A 184 3.56 -17.13 3.89
N ASN A 185 2.35 -17.21 3.33
CA ASN A 185 1.36 -16.13 3.45
C ASN A 185 0.87 -15.99 4.90
N ILE A 186 0.67 -17.11 5.61
CA ILE A 186 0.30 -17.07 7.04
C ILE A 186 1.35 -16.30 7.85
N LEU A 187 2.64 -16.58 7.63
CA LEU A 187 3.74 -15.85 8.27
C LEU A 187 3.72 -14.34 7.91
N PHE A 188 3.42 -14.01 6.65
CA PHE A 188 3.25 -12.61 6.22
C PHE A 188 2.09 -11.93 6.97
N PHE A 189 0.90 -12.54 7.03
CA PHE A 189 -0.24 -11.93 7.72
C PHE A 189 0.01 -11.81 9.22
N ALA A 190 0.72 -12.76 9.83
CA ALA A 190 1.19 -12.64 11.21
C ALA A 190 2.16 -11.46 11.38
N ALA A 191 3.12 -11.26 10.48
CA ALA A 191 4.04 -10.13 10.53
C ALA A 191 3.31 -8.78 10.38
N VAL A 192 2.36 -8.68 9.44
CA VAL A 192 1.48 -7.51 9.29
C VAL A 192 0.65 -7.30 10.55
N MET A 193 0.10 -8.37 11.14
CA MET A 193 -0.68 -8.31 12.38
C MET A 193 0.13 -7.69 13.50
N ILE A 194 1.31 -8.25 13.77
CA ILE A 194 2.19 -7.81 14.85
C ILE A 194 2.59 -6.35 14.63
N PHE A 195 2.92 -5.98 13.39
CA PHE A 195 3.28 -4.61 13.04
C PHE A 195 2.12 -3.63 13.29
N LEU A 196 0.92 -3.93 12.78
CA LEU A 196 -0.24 -3.06 12.97
C LEU A 196 -0.68 -3.00 14.43
N LEU A 197 -0.72 -4.12 15.14
CA LEU A 197 -1.09 -4.14 16.56
C LEU A 197 -0.07 -3.39 17.42
N TYR A 198 1.23 -3.53 17.16
CA TYR A 198 2.26 -2.78 17.87
C TYR A 198 2.02 -1.27 17.80
N TYR A 199 1.75 -0.74 16.59
CA TYR A 199 1.47 0.69 16.43
C TYR A 199 0.08 1.09 16.95
N ALA A 200 -0.91 0.19 16.89
CA ALA A 200 -2.25 0.45 17.43
C ALA A 200 -2.23 0.56 18.97
N VAL A 201 -1.56 -0.37 19.66
CA VAL A 201 -1.44 -0.35 21.13
C VAL A 201 -0.58 0.83 21.60
N ARG A 202 0.51 1.13 20.89
CA ARG A 202 1.33 2.31 21.20
C ARG A 202 0.52 3.60 21.10
N LYS A 203 -0.45 3.67 20.19
CA LYS A 203 -1.35 4.83 20.07
C LYS A 203 -2.19 5.02 21.33
N GLU A 204 -2.82 3.95 21.85
CA GLU A 204 -3.63 4.02 23.08
C GLU A 204 -2.79 4.50 24.27
N ALA A 205 -1.56 3.99 24.40
CA ALA A 205 -0.65 4.43 25.46
C ALA A 205 -0.19 5.89 25.35
N GLU A 206 -0.17 6.48 24.15
CA GLU A 206 0.14 7.90 23.95
C GLU A 206 -1.10 8.80 24.21
N GLU A 207 -2.32 8.29 24.02
CA GLU A 207 -3.58 9.02 24.30
C GLU A 207 -3.96 9.01 25.80
N ASP A 208 -3.50 8.02 26.57
CA ASP A 208 -3.74 7.94 28.03
C ASP A 208 -2.78 8.82 28.88
N ILE A 209 -1.76 9.44 28.27
CA ILE A 209 -0.74 10.26 28.95
C ILE A 209 -1.06 11.78 28.86
N ASP A 210 -2.00 12.17 28.01
CA ASP A 210 -2.49 13.57 27.85
C ASP A 210 -3.83 13.79 28.57
#